data_AF-A0AAE0T7K5-F1
#
_entry.id   AF-A0AAE0T7K5-F1
#
_cell.length_a   1.000
_cell.length_b   1.000
_cell.length_c   1.000
_cell.angle_alpha   90.00
_cell.angle_beta   90.00
_cell.angle_gamma   90.00
#
_symmetry.space_group_name_H-M   'P 1'
#
loop_
_entity.id
_entity.type
_entity.pdbx_description
1 polymer ?
#
loop_
_entity_poly.entity_id
_entity_poly.type
_entity_poly.pdbx_seq_one_letter_code
_entity_poly.pdbx_strand_id
1 'polypeptide(L)'
;MHTESSNRKTVSAKVQVMKRLMAERTFLLQMMKKYARGQAVAVRLGRQLQKVNTAVQHHLKEYNLLEGSKMPYPDKLDLDSLKSLEVLASVPEELQRLLIDLYETKERCEEEIELIACDMRSTNCFYMKQQEAVLTSFERAESDVHRAVLLLEGLNIERCILHLRNMSSNVSIVNEVPLHFHKKLQLDLLSVEQEIPSILGNLVSDEYLLEQLDEEGSESMDSYPSSDKADDIEMDI
;
A
#
# COMPACT_ATOMS: atom_id res chain seq x y z
N MET A 1 4.61 6.07 58.27
CA MET A 1 5.66 6.91 57.65
C MET A 1 6.67 6.15 56.77
N HIS A 2 6.83 4.82 56.85
CA HIS A 2 7.74 4.08 55.95
C HIS A 2 7.21 3.79 54.53
N THR A 3 5.88 3.81 54.33
CA THR A 3 5.23 3.50 53.04
C THR A 3 5.41 4.59 51.99
N GLU A 4 5.36 5.87 52.37
CA GLU A 4 5.49 7.00 51.44
C GLU A 4 6.92 7.17 50.89
N SER A 5 7.94 6.92 51.71
CA SER A 5 9.35 6.96 51.29
C SER A 5 9.69 5.85 50.30
N SER A 6 9.10 4.67 50.49
CA SER A 6 9.26 3.54 49.55
C SER A 6 8.60 3.84 48.21
N ASN A 7 7.38 4.41 48.22
CA ASN A 7 6.64 4.70 46.99
C ASN A 7 7.34 5.75 46.11
N ARG A 8 7.92 6.80 46.70
CA ARG A 8 8.68 7.82 45.95
C ARG A 8 9.92 7.26 45.25
N LYS A 9 10.61 6.28 45.84
CA LYS A 9 11.76 5.62 45.20
C LYS A 9 11.32 4.81 43.99
N THR A 10 10.20 4.11 44.09
CA THR A 10 9.62 3.31 43.00
C THR A 10 9.16 4.21 41.84
N VAL A 11 8.49 5.32 42.14
CA VAL A 11 8.07 6.32 41.13
C VAL A 11 9.28 6.91 40.41
N SER A 12 10.31 7.34 41.14
CA SER A 12 11.55 7.86 40.56
C SER A 12 12.24 6.87 39.62
N ALA A 13 12.31 5.60 40.01
CA ALA A 13 12.87 4.54 39.17
C ALA A 13 12.07 4.35 37.87
N LYS A 14 10.73 4.37 37.93
CA LYS A 14 9.88 4.27 36.73
C LYS A 14 10.06 5.48 35.80
N VAL A 15 10.19 6.68 36.34
CA VAL A 15 10.48 7.89 35.54
C VAL A 15 11.83 7.78 34.82
N GLN A 16 12.86 7.25 35.47
CA GLN A 16 14.16 7.04 34.81
C GLN A 16 14.08 6.01 33.68
N VAL A 17 13.34 4.92 33.87
CA VAL A 17 13.09 3.93 32.82
C VAL A 17 12.34 4.55 31.65
N MET A 18 11.28 5.32 31.91
CA MET A 18 10.55 6.03 30.85
C MET A 18 11.44 7.00 30.08
N LYS A 19 12.28 7.80 30.76
CA LYS A 19 13.24 8.70 30.10
C LYS A 19 14.17 7.95 29.14
N ARG A 20 14.69 6.79 29.56
CA ARG A 20 15.54 5.95 28.72
C ARG A 20 14.80 5.44 27.48
N LEU A 21 13.58 4.91 27.66
CA LEU A 21 12.78 4.40 26.56
C LEU A 21 12.37 5.50 25.57
N MET A 22 12.09 6.72 26.05
CA MET A 22 11.80 7.86 25.16
C MET A 22 13.03 8.30 24.36
N ALA A 23 14.22 8.27 24.96
CA ALA A 23 15.46 8.55 24.24
C ALA A 23 15.72 7.50 23.15
N GLU A 24 15.54 6.21 23.48
CA GLU A 24 15.66 5.10 22.52
C GLU A 24 14.62 5.23 21.39
N ARG A 25 13.36 5.53 21.72
CA ARG A 25 12.31 5.79 20.73
C ARG A 25 12.69 6.92 19.78
N THR A 26 13.23 8.02 20.31
CA THR A 26 13.66 9.18 19.52
C THR A 26 14.81 8.81 18.59
N PHE A 27 15.79 8.06 19.09
CA PHE A 27 16.90 7.55 18.28
C PHE A 27 16.40 6.66 17.13
N LEU A 28 15.50 5.71 17.41
CA LEU A 28 14.92 4.82 16.40
C LEU A 28 14.14 5.59 15.33
N LEU A 29 13.37 6.61 15.73
CA LEU A 29 12.65 7.48 14.80
C LEU A 29 13.59 8.27 13.89
N GLN A 30 14.66 8.85 14.45
CA GLN A 30 15.68 9.55 13.66
C GLN A 30 16.38 8.59 12.69
N MET A 31 16.62 7.35 13.12
CA MET A 31 17.22 6.35 12.25
C MET A 31 16.27 5.92 11.12
N MET A 32 14.99 5.71 11.42
CA MET A 32 13.99 5.41 10.39
C MET A 32 13.87 6.51 9.34
N LYS A 33 14.09 7.78 9.69
CA LYS A 33 14.12 8.89 8.72
C LYS A 33 15.28 8.80 7.72
N LYS A 34 16.41 8.16 8.10
CA LYS A 34 17.60 8.06 7.23
C LYS A 34 17.55 6.88 6.26
N TYR A 35 16.73 5.86 6.50
CA TYR A 35 16.63 4.68 5.65
C TYR A 35 15.34 4.69 4.83
N ALA A 36 15.44 4.41 3.53
CA ALA A 36 14.27 4.31 2.67
C ALA A 36 13.31 3.20 3.13
N ARG A 37 12.00 3.46 3.03
CA ARG A 37 10.96 2.45 3.32
C ARG A 37 11.16 1.23 2.42
N GLY A 38 11.06 0.02 3.00
CA GLY A 38 11.24 -1.24 2.28
C GLY A 38 12.63 -1.88 2.40
N GLN A 39 13.65 -1.13 2.84
CA GLN A 39 14.93 -1.73 3.17
C GLN A 39 14.83 -2.62 4.41
N ALA A 40 15.55 -3.74 4.43
CA ALA A 40 15.56 -4.68 5.56
C ALA A 40 15.92 -4.00 6.90
N VAL A 41 16.76 -2.96 6.85
CA VAL A 41 17.12 -2.12 8.00
C VAL A 41 15.92 -1.33 8.52
N ALA A 42 15.18 -0.67 7.64
CA ALA A 42 13.97 0.09 8.01
C ALA A 42 12.89 -0.83 8.62
N VAL A 43 12.70 -2.03 8.07
CA VAL A 43 11.78 -3.04 8.63
C VAL A 43 12.21 -3.46 10.04
N ARG A 44 13.52 -3.68 10.25
CA ARG A 44 14.07 -4.05 11.56
C ARG A 44 13.90 -2.93 12.59
N LEU A 45 14.19 -1.69 12.20
CA LEU A 45 13.98 -0.51 13.03
C LEU A 45 12.51 -0.33 13.39
N GLY A 46 11.59 -0.54 12.45
CA GLY A 46 10.14 -0.50 12.72
C GLY A 46 9.70 -1.52 13.78
N ARG A 47 10.20 -2.77 13.68
CA ARG A 47 9.93 -3.80 14.71
C ARG A 47 10.50 -3.43 16.08
N GLN A 48 11.70 -2.83 16.13
CA GLN A 48 12.29 -2.35 17.39
C GLN A 48 11.48 -1.19 17.97
N LEU A 49 11.06 -0.24 17.14
CA LEU A 49 10.24 0.90 17.54
C LEU A 49 8.90 0.43 18.12
N GLN A 50 8.26 -0.58 17.52
CA GLN A 50 7.03 -1.16 18.04
C GLN A 50 7.24 -1.77 19.44
N LYS A 51 8.33 -2.51 19.66
CA LYS A 51 8.67 -3.06 20.99
C LYS A 51 8.87 -1.95 22.03
N VAL A 52 9.60 -0.89 21.67
CA VAL A 52 9.82 0.27 22.55
C VAL A 52 8.50 0.96 22.88
N ASN A 53 7.62 1.18 21.90
CA ASN A 53 6.30 1.76 22.13
C ASN A 53 5.47 0.93 23.12
N THR A 54 5.44 -0.40 22.97
CA THR A 54 4.74 -1.28 23.91
C THR A 54 5.34 -1.22 25.31
N ALA A 55 6.67 -1.17 25.44
CA ALA A 55 7.35 -1.03 26.73
C ALA A 55 7.04 0.31 27.40
N VAL A 56 7.01 1.41 26.63
CA VAL A 56 6.61 2.73 27.12
C VAL A 56 5.18 2.72 27.64
N GLN A 57 4.24 2.17 26.86
CA GLN A 57 2.84 2.03 27.27
C GLN A 57 2.69 1.24 28.58
N HIS A 58 3.41 0.12 28.69
CA HIS A 58 3.42 -0.70 29.90
C HIS A 58 3.90 0.09 31.12
N HIS A 59 5.05 0.75 31.01
CA HIS A 59 5.60 1.52 32.14
C HIS A 59 4.79 2.75 32.51
N LEU A 60 4.11 3.39 31.55
CA LEU A 60 3.19 4.47 31.86
C LEU A 60 1.96 3.96 32.62
N LYS A 61 1.41 2.80 32.23
CA LYS A 61 0.31 2.16 32.97
C LYS A 61 0.71 1.87 34.42
N GLU A 62 1.91 1.32 34.64
CA GLU A 62 2.43 1.09 35.99
C GLU A 62 2.64 2.40 36.77
N TYR A 63 3.16 3.44 36.13
CA TYR A 63 3.35 4.76 36.75
C TYR A 63 2.00 5.36 37.20
N ASN A 64 0.98 5.31 36.34
CA ASN A 64 -0.35 5.79 36.64
C ASN A 64 -1.00 5.07 37.82
N LEU A 65 -0.76 3.76 37.95
CA LEU A 65 -1.22 2.98 39.11
C LEU A 65 -0.55 3.41 40.42
N LEU A 66 0.71 3.85 40.37
CA LEU A 66 1.48 4.25 41.56
C LEU A 66 1.19 5.68 42.01
N GLU A 67 1.01 6.61 41.07
CA GLU A 67 0.73 8.02 41.34
C GLU A 67 -0.76 8.33 41.52
N GLY A 68 -1.66 7.39 41.23
CA GLY A 68 -3.11 7.63 41.21
C GLY A 68 -3.55 8.63 40.12
N SER A 69 -2.62 9.02 39.25
CA SER A 69 -2.83 9.93 38.13
C SER A 69 -3.20 9.13 36.89
N LYS A 70 -4.24 9.56 36.17
CA LYS A 70 -4.51 9.10 34.80
C LYS A 70 -3.80 10.03 33.84
N MET A 71 -2.49 9.88 33.66
CA MET A 71 -1.85 10.43 32.46
C MET A 71 -2.00 9.41 31.34
N PRO A 72 -3.01 9.52 30.46
CA PRO A 72 -3.18 8.56 29.38
C PRO A 72 -1.95 8.58 28.49
N TYR A 73 -1.45 7.39 28.13
CA TYR A 73 -0.66 7.30 26.91
C TYR A 73 -1.69 7.40 25.78
N PRO A 74 -1.54 8.31 24.82
CA PRO A 74 -2.48 8.36 23.71
C PRO A 74 -2.34 7.06 22.91
N ASP A 75 -3.35 6.18 23.02
CA ASP A 75 -3.46 4.97 22.19
C ASP A 75 -3.72 5.36 20.72
N LYS A 76 -4.34 6.52 20.53
CA LYS A 76 -4.43 7.25 19.27
C LYS A 76 -4.11 8.71 19.54
N LEU A 77 -3.32 9.31 18.66
CA LEU A 77 -3.14 10.76 18.66
C LEU A 77 -4.46 11.33 18.11
N ASP A 78 -5.31 11.86 18.99
CA ASP A 78 -6.52 12.57 18.59
C ASP A 78 -6.12 13.96 18.08
N LEU A 79 -5.82 14.02 16.80
CA LEU A 79 -5.42 15.24 16.12
C LEU A 79 -6.61 16.17 15.87
N ASP A 80 -7.86 15.71 16.04
CA ASP A 80 -9.02 16.60 15.99
C ASP A 80 -9.03 17.55 17.19
N SER A 81 -8.53 17.10 18.34
CA SER A 81 -8.32 17.95 19.52
C SER A 81 -7.23 19.01 19.33
N LEU A 82 -6.30 18.83 18.37
CA LEU A 82 -5.32 19.86 17.97
C LEU A 82 -5.94 21.02 17.20
N LYS A 83 -7.20 20.93 16.76
CA LYS A 83 -7.94 22.08 16.25
C LYS A 83 -8.29 23.08 17.37
N SER A 84 -8.14 22.70 18.64
CA SER A 84 -8.31 23.60 19.77
C SER A 84 -7.03 24.43 20.02
N LEU A 85 -7.16 25.76 19.96
CA LEU A 85 -6.06 26.72 20.12
C LEU A 85 -5.29 26.56 21.45
N GLU A 86 -5.97 26.10 22.50
CA GLU A 86 -5.42 25.99 23.85
C GLU A 86 -4.35 24.91 23.98
N VAL A 87 -4.46 23.80 23.23
CA VAL A 87 -3.45 22.72 23.25
C VAL A 87 -2.21 23.13 22.46
N LEU A 88 -2.37 23.82 21.32
CA LEU A 88 -1.26 24.32 20.52
C LEU A 88 -0.39 25.30 21.31
N ALA A 89 -0.97 26.22 22.06
CA ALA A 89 -0.25 27.30 22.74
C ALA A 89 0.84 26.81 23.73
N SER A 90 0.75 25.55 24.20
CA SER A 90 1.72 24.95 25.12
C SER A 90 2.89 24.22 24.43
N VAL A 91 2.81 24.02 23.11
CA VAL A 91 3.76 23.25 22.31
C VAL A 91 4.64 24.22 21.50
N PRO A 92 5.96 23.99 21.37
CA PRO A 92 6.83 24.80 20.50
C PRO A 92 6.29 24.88 19.06
N GLU A 93 6.38 26.06 18.45
CA GLU A 93 5.81 26.35 17.12
C GLU A 93 6.27 25.36 16.02
N GLU A 94 7.53 24.95 16.06
CA GLU A 94 8.11 23.97 15.14
C GLU A 94 7.42 22.59 15.23
N LEU A 95 7.02 22.20 16.45
CA LEU A 95 6.28 20.96 16.68
C LEU A 95 4.80 21.11 16.32
N GLN A 96 4.21 22.30 16.48
CA GLN A 96 2.85 22.58 16.03
C GLN A 96 2.73 22.41 14.51
N ARG A 97 3.65 23.02 13.74
CA ARG A 97 3.66 22.89 12.27
C ARG A 97 3.83 21.43 11.83
N LEU A 98 4.78 20.72 12.45
CA LEU A 98 4.97 19.29 12.15
C LEU A 98 3.73 18.44 12.47
N LEU A 99 2.98 18.76 13.54
CA LEU A 99 1.75 18.05 13.89
C LEU A 99 0.64 18.31 12.87
N ILE A 100 0.50 19.55 12.39
CA ILE A 100 -0.44 19.91 11.33
C ILE A 100 -0.09 19.14 10.05
N ASP A 101 1.17 19.18 9.61
CA ASP A 101 1.62 18.48 8.39
C ASP A 101 1.34 16.97 8.47
N LEU A 102 1.61 16.35 9.63
CA LEU A 102 1.35 14.93 9.85
C LEU A 102 -0.15 14.60 9.85
N TYR A 103 -0.99 15.50 10.38
CA TYR A 103 -2.44 15.34 10.34
C TYR A 103 -2.99 15.42 8.93
N GLU A 104 -2.63 16.47 8.18
CA GLU A 104 -3.06 16.62 6.79
C GLU A 104 -2.58 15.45 5.92
N THR A 105 -1.34 14.99 6.15
CA THR A 105 -0.81 13.81 5.46
C THR A 105 -1.63 12.56 5.77
N LYS A 106 -2.05 12.39 7.04
CA LYS A 106 -2.90 11.27 7.45
C LYS A 106 -4.26 11.34 6.73
N GLU A 107 -4.93 12.48 6.76
CA GLU A 107 -6.23 12.68 6.09
C GLU A 107 -6.13 12.37 4.59
N ARG A 108 -5.12 12.93 3.90
CA ARG A 108 -4.89 12.65 2.48
C ARG A 108 -4.63 11.17 2.20
N CYS A 109 -3.87 10.48 3.04
CA CYS A 109 -3.66 9.05 2.89
C CYS A 109 -4.96 8.25 3.10
N GLU A 110 -5.83 8.66 4.04
CA GLU A 110 -7.12 8.03 4.26
C GLU A 110 -8.04 8.22 3.03
N GLU A 111 -8.11 9.44 2.49
CA GLU A 111 -8.82 9.73 1.23
C GLU A 111 -8.29 8.92 0.04
N GLU A 112 -6.97 8.83 -0.12
CA GLU A 112 -6.33 8.08 -1.20
C GLU A 112 -6.63 6.59 -1.12
N ILE A 113 -6.64 6.02 0.10
CA ILE A 113 -7.04 4.62 0.32
C ILE A 113 -8.49 4.42 -0.12
N GLU A 114 -9.40 5.34 0.22
CA GLU A 114 -10.80 5.25 -0.18
C GLU A 114 -10.99 5.36 -1.70
N LEU A 115 -10.25 6.26 -2.36
CA LEU A 115 -10.25 6.41 -3.82
C LEU A 115 -9.77 5.13 -4.51
N ILE A 116 -8.61 4.60 -4.09
CA ILE A 116 -8.08 3.34 -4.63
C ILE A 116 -9.08 2.19 -4.39
N ALA A 117 -9.70 2.12 -3.20
CA ALA A 117 -10.72 1.12 -2.91
C ALA A 117 -11.96 1.25 -3.82
N CYS A 118 -12.33 2.47 -4.19
CA CYS A 118 -13.40 2.75 -5.16
C CYS A 118 -13.00 2.27 -6.57
N ASP A 119 -11.81 2.61 -7.02
CA ASP A 119 -11.29 2.23 -8.34
C ASP A 119 -11.14 0.72 -8.49
N MET A 120 -10.65 0.04 -7.45
CA MET A 120 -10.56 -1.42 -7.42
C MET A 120 -11.94 -2.07 -7.52
N ARG A 121 -12.95 -1.54 -6.82
CA ARG A 121 -14.34 -2.03 -6.93
C ARG A 121 -14.91 -1.82 -8.32
N SER A 122 -14.70 -0.65 -8.91
CA SER A 122 -15.15 -0.32 -10.26
C SER A 122 -14.52 -1.24 -11.31
N THR A 123 -13.20 -1.46 -11.19
CA THR A 123 -12.44 -2.34 -12.08
C THR A 123 -12.90 -3.80 -11.96
N ASN A 124 -13.13 -4.28 -10.73
CA ASN A 124 -13.67 -5.62 -10.51
C ASN A 124 -15.07 -5.77 -11.12
N CYS A 125 -15.95 -4.78 -10.94
CA CYS A 125 -17.28 -4.76 -11.55
C CYS A 125 -17.22 -4.81 -13.09
N PHE A 126 -16.27 -4.09 -13.69
CA PHE A 126 -16.02 -4.14 -15.13
C PHE A 126 -15.65 -5.56 -15.61
N TYR A 127 -14.68 -6.20 -14.97
CA TYR A 127 -14.29 -7.57 -15.36
C TYR A 127 -15.39 -8.60 -15.13
N MET A 128 -16.21 -8.45 -14.08
CA MET A 128 -17.38 -9.31 -13.86
C MET A 128 -18.40 -9.18 -14.99
N LYS A 129 -18.67 -7.96 -15.47
CA LYS A 129 -19.56 -7.74 -16.62
C LYS A 129 -18.99 -8.30 -17.92
N GLN A 130 -17.68 -8.16 -18.14
CA GLN A 130 -17.03 -8.81 -19.29
C GLN A 130 -17.14 -10.33 -19.22
N GLN A 131 -16.93 -10.90 -18.03
CA GLN A 131 -17.05 -12.34 -17.80
C GLN A 131 -18.48 -12.85 -18.14
N GLU A 132 -19.52 -12.12 -17.71
CA GLU A 132 -20.91 -12.42 -18.04
C GLU A 132 -21.20 -12.32 -19.55
N ALA A 133 -20.64 -11.30 -20.22
CA ALA A 133 -20.78 -11.12 -21.65
C ALA A 133 -20.10 -12.24 -22.46
N VAL A 134 -18.91 -12.68 -22.03
CA VAL A 134 -18.21 -13.82 -22.64
C VAL A 134 -19.00 -15.11 -22.47
N LEU A 135 -19.57 -15.38 -21.29
CA LEU A 135 -20.43 -16.56 -21.08
C LEU A 135 -21.65 -16.55 -21.99
N THR A 136 -22.34 -15.41 -22.04
CA THR A 136 -23.53 -15.25 -22.87
C THR A 136 -23.19 -15.46 -24.36
N SER A 137 -22.01 -15.00 -24.78
CA SER A 137 -21.52 -15.19 -26.15
C SER A 137 -21.10 -16.64 -26.42
N PHE A 138 -20.49 -17.30 -25.43
CA PHE A 138 -20.06 -18.70 -25.51
C PHE A 138 -21.26 -19.65 -25.66
N GLU A 139 -22.33 -19.43 -24.89
CA GLU A 139 -23.57 -20.22 -24.98
C GLU A 139 -24.28 -20.06 -26.34
N ARG A 140 -24.06 -18.93 -27.02
CA ARG A 140 -24.63 -18.64 -28.36
C ARG A 140 -23.70 -19.01 -29.51
N ALA A 141 -22.44 -19.34 -29.24
CA ALA A 141 -21.48 -19.65 -30.26
C ALA A 141 -21.80 -21.00 -30.92
N GLU A 142 -21.98 -20.98 -32.24
CA GLU A 142 -22.24 -22.18 -33.06
C GLU A 142 -20.96 -22.85 -33.56
N SER A 143 -19.84 -22.12 -33.61
CA SER A 143 -18.54 -22.60 -34.10
C SER A 143 -17.60 -22.94 -32.95
N ASP A 144 -16.95 -24.10 -33.02
CA ASP A 144 -15.97 -24.55 -32.03
C ASP A 144 -14.71 -23.68 -31.99
N VAL A 145 -14.30 -23.12 -33.13
CA VAL A 145 -13.20 -22.15 -33.18
C VAL A 145 -13.57 -20.86 -32.43
N HIS A 146 -14.81 -20.38 -32.60
CA HIS A 146 -15.28 -19.20 -31.87
C HIS A 146 -15.40 -19.47 -30.36
N ARG A 147 -15.85 -20.67 -29.97
CA ARG A 147 -15.87 -21.12 -28.58
C ARG A 147 -14.48 -21.17 -27.98
N ALA A 148 -13.48 -21.69 -28.69
CA ALA A 148 -12.09 -21.72 -28.22
C ALA A 148 -11.52 -20.32 -27.96
N VAL A 149 -11.80 -19.35 -28.84
CA VAL A 149 -11.38 -17.95 -28.64
C VAL A 149 -12.05 -17.34 -27.40
N LEU A 150 -13.36 -17.54 -27.23
CA LEU A 150 -14.09 -17.04 -26.06
C LEU A 150 -13.63 -17.69 -24.75
N LEU A 151 -13.20 -18.96 -24.78
CA LEU A 151 -12.58 -19.62 -23.62
C LEU A 151 -11.28 -18.94 -23.22
N LEU A 152 -10.40 -18.66 -24.18
CA LEU A 152 -9.14 -17.98 -23.92
C LEU A 152 -9.36 -16.58 -23.34
N GLU A 153 -10.34 -15.84 -23.89
CA GLU A 153 -10.75 -14.54 -23.38
C GLU A 153 -11.29 -14.63 -21.94
N GLY A 154 -12.16 -15.61 -21.66
CA GLY A 154 -12.68 -15.88 -20.32
C GLY A 154 -11.58 -16.19 -19.29
N LEU A 155 -10.58 -16.99 -19.67
CA LEU A 155 -9.42 -17.31 -18.82
C LEU A 155 -8.56 -16.07 -18.53
N ASN A 156 -8.36 -15.20 -19.51
CA ASN A 156 -7.64 -13.93 -19.32
C ASN A 156 -8.37 -13.00 -18.35
N ILE A 157 -9.69 -12.90 -18.46
CA ILE A 157 -10.52 -12.12 -17.53
C ILE A 157 -10.44 -12.71 -16.11
N GLU A 158 -10.51 -14.04 -15.96
CA GLU A 158 -10.38 -14.70 -14.66
C GLU A 158 -9.02 -14.43 -14.01
N ARG A 159 -7.94 -14.45 -14.80
CA ARG A 159 -6.60 -14.08 -14.34
C ARG A 159 -6.54 -12.64 -13.82
N CYS A 160 -7.20 -11.70 -14.50
CA CYS A 160 -7.28 -10.30 -14.08
C CYS A 160 -8.04 -10.15 -12.74
N ILE A 161 -9.17 -10.86 -12.60
CA ILE A 161 -9.98 -10.87 -11.36
C ILE A 161 -9.15 -11.44 -10.19
N LEU A 162 -8.43 -12.54 -10.40
CA LEU A 162 -7.57 -13.14 -9.39
C LEU A 162 -6.43 -12.20 -8.98
N HIS A 163 -5.82 -11.51 -9.94
CA HIS A 163 -4.79 -10.52 -9.67
C HIS A 163 -5.31 -9.36 -8.81
N LEU A 164 -6.47 -8.81 -9.17
CA LEU A 164 -7.14 -7.76 -8.37
C LEU A 164 -7.44 -8.24 -6.95
N ARG A 165 -7.92 -9.48 -6.79
CA ARG A 165 -8.21 -10.05 -5.46
C ARG A 165 -6.96 -10.17 -4.59
N ASN A 166 -5.83 -10.59 -5.17
CA ASN A 166 -4.55 -10.68 -4.47
C ASN A 166 -4.03 -9.30 -4.05
N MET A 167 -4.28 -8.26 -4.87
CA MET A 167 -3.99 -6.88 -4.48
C MET A 167 -4.93 -6.42 -3.35
N SER A 168 -6.22 -6.72 -3.42
CA SER A 168 -7.21 -6.33 -2.41
C SER A 168 -7.01 -6.98 -1.05
N SER A 169 -6.52 -8.23 -1.00
CA SER A 169 -6.21 -8.92 0.27
C SER A 169 -5.12 -8.22 1.07
N ASN A 170 -4.26 -7.43 0.42
CA ASN A 170 -3.25 -6.62 1.09
C ASN A 170 -3.81 -5.29 1.64
N VAL A 171 -5.03 -4.89 1.23
CA VAL A 171 -5.67 -3.61 1.59
C VAL A 171 -6.88 -3.79 2.52
N SER A 172 -7.17 -5.03 2.99
CA SER A 172 -8.34 -5.34 3.86
C SER A 172 -9.70 -5.01 3.24
N ILE A 173 -9.81 -4.98 1.90
CA ILE A 173 -11.07 -4.77 1.19
C ILE A 173 -11.59 -6.16 0.79
N VAL A 174 -12.46 -6.76 1.62
CA VAL A 174 -13.09 -8.05 1.29
C VAL A 174 -14.59 -7.87 1.19
N ASN A 175 -15.11 -7.97 -0.03
CA ASN A 175 -16.43 -8.54 -0.29
C ASN A 175 -16.20 -9.83 -1.06
N GLU A 176 -16.61 -10.95 -0.46
CA GLU A 176 -16.53 -12.27 -1.09
C GLU A 176 -17.57 -12.38 -2.21
N VAL A 177 -17.11 -12.49 -3.45
CA VAL A 177 -17.95 -12.90 -4.58
C VAL A 177 -17.54 -14.32 -4.98
N PRO A 178 -18.49 -15.27 -5.12
CA PRO A 178 -18.18 -16.65 -5.47
C PRO A 178 -17.58 -16.76 -6.88
N LEU A 179 -16.47 -17.49 -7.04
CA LEU A 179 -16.00 -17.96 -8.34
C LEU A 179 -16.96 -19.03 -8.88
N HIS A 180 -18.03 -18.61 -9.55
CA HIS A 180 -18.96 -19.52 -10.21
C HIS A 180 -18.40 -20.09 -11.54
N PHE A 181 -17.38 -19.42 -12.09
CA PHE A 181 -16.81 -19.68 -13.42
C PHE A 181 -15.98 -20.97 -13.51
N HIS A 182 -15.17 -21.24 -12.48
CA HIS A 182 -14.17 -22.32 -12.49
C HIS A 182 -14.78 -23.72 -12.62
N LYS A 183 -15.94 -23.97 -11.99
CA LYS A 183 -16.59 -25.29 -12.01
C LYS A 183 -17.30 -25.59 -13.33
N LYS A 184 -17.93 -24.57 -13.97
CA LYS A 184 -18.64 -24.77 -15.24
C LYS A 184 -17.64 -24.97 -16.39
N LEU A 185 -16.56 -24.18 -16.41
CA LEU A 185 -15.51 -24.32 -17.42
C LEU A 185 -14.68 -25.59 -17.32
N GLN A 186 -14.36 -26.09 -16.12
CA GLN A 186 -13.65 -27.38 -16.00
C GLN A 186 -14.48 -28.56 -16.55
N LEU A 187 -15.81 -28.52 -16.40
CA LEU A 187 -16.71 -29.53 -16.95
C LEU A 187 -16.83 -29.44 -18.48
N ASP A 188 -16.85 -28.23 -19.03
CA ASP A 188 -16.92 -28.01 -20.47
C ASP A 188 -15.55 -28.26 -21.16
N LEU A 189 -14.42 -27.94 -20.53
CA LEU A 189 -13.06 -28.25 -21.04
C LEU A 189 -12.82 -29.77 -21.15
N LEU A 190 -13.24 -30.56 -20.15
CA LEU A 190 -13.18 -32.03 -20.21
C LEU A 190 -14.03 -32.62 -21.35
N SER A 191 -15.03 -31.87 -21.83
CA SER A 191 -15.88 -32.26 -22.95
C SER A 191 -15.30 -31.86 -24.31
N VAL A 192 -14.42 -30.85 -24.36
CA VAL A 192 -13.79 -30.31 -25.59
C VAL A 192 -12.35 -30.81 -25.78
N GLU A 193 -11.69 -31.36 -24.74
CA GLU A 193 -10.32 -31.90 -24.77
C GLU A 193 -10.06 -33.03 -25.80
N GLN A 194 -11.08 -33.57 -26.48
CA GLN A 194 -10.89 -34.51 -27.59
C GLN A 194 -10.52 -33.84 -28.92
N GLU A 195 -10.66 -32.51 -29.07
CA GLU A 195 -10.44 -31.81 -30.34
C GLU A 195 -9.48 -30.59 -30.28
N ILE A 196 -9.05 -30.16 -29.09
CA ILE A 196 -8.25 -28.93 -28.92
C ILE A 196 -6.77 -29.03 -29.39
N PRO A 197 -6.04 -30.16 -29.26
CA PRO A 197 -4.61 -30.18 -29.60
C PRO A 197 -4.31 -29.84 -31.07
N SER A 198 -5.23 -30.12 -31.99
CA SER A 198 -5.08 -29.83 -33.41
C SER A 198 -5.35 -28.36 -33.76
N ILE A 199 -6.24 -27.68 -33.02
CA ILE A 199 -6.61 -26.27 -33.28
C ILE A 199 -5.56 -25.31 -32.70
N LEU A 200 -5.06 -25.57 -31.49
CA LEU A 200 -3.99 -24.77 -30.88
C LEU A 200 -2.64 -24.95 -31.59
N GLY A 201 -2.35 -26.14 -32.13
CA GLY A 201 -1.14 -26.38 -32.93
C GLY A 201 -1.08 -25.54 -34.21
N ASN A 202 -2.25 -25.24 -34.80
CA ASN A 202 -2.34 -24.43 -36.02
C ASN A 202 -2.27 -22.92 -35.74
N LEU A 203 -2.85 -22.44 -34.62
CA LEU A 203 -2.81 -21.02 -34.27
C LEU A 203 -1.42 -20.54 -33.80
N VAL A 204 -0.62 -21.41 -33.18
CA VAL A 204 0.76 -21.08 -32.78
C VAL A 204 1.74 -21.14 -33.96
N SER A 205 1.40 -21.88 -35.03
CA SER A 205 2.26 -22.00 -36.21
C SER A 205 2.19 -20.77 -37.13
N ASP A 206 1.07 -20.04 -37.15
CA ASP A 206 0.89 -18.85 -37.99
C ASP A 206 1.45 -17.56 -37.37
N GLU A 207 1.74 -17.55 -36.06
CA GLU A 207 2.33 -16.38 -35.37
C GLU A 207 3.87 -16.31 -35.50
N TYR A 208 4.50 -17.31 -36.15
CA TYR A 208 5.96 -17.35 -36.42
C TYR A 208 6.36 -16.89 -37.85
N LEU A 209 5.47 -16.20 -38.56
CA LEU A 209 5.74 -15.63 -39.90
C LEU A 209 5.79 -14.09 -39.94
N LEU A 210 6.06 -13.42 -38.81
CA LEU A 210 6.19 -11.95 -38.73
C LEU A 210 7.61 -11.44 -38.39
N GLU A 211 8.63 -12.31 -38.43
CA GLU A 211 10.04 -11.89 -38.43
C GLU A 211 10.66 -12.08 -39.82
N GLN A 212 10.27 -11.22 -40.77
CA GLN A 212 11.05 -10.91 -41.98
C GLN A 212 10.31 -9.84 -42.80
N LEU A 213 10.50 -8.56 -42.48
CA LEU A 213 10.53 -7.45 -43.45
C LEU A 213 11.25 -6.25 -42.80
N ASP A 214 12.50 -6.05 -43.24
CA ASP A 214 13.22 -4.78 -43.52
C ASP A 214 13.44 -3.80 -42.34
N GLU A 215 14.65 -3.57 -41.80
CA GLU A 215 15.94 -3.25 -42.44
C GLU A 215 15.81 -2.35 -43.68
N GLU A 216 15.43 -1.08 -43.49
CA GLU A 216 15.93 0.06 -44.26
C GLU A 216 15.42 1.39 -43.66
N GLY A 217 16.33 2.28 -43.24
CA GLY A 217 15.93 3.60 -42.74
C GLY A 217 16.92 4.28 -41.80
N SER A 218 18.20 4.29 -42.16
CA SER A 218 19.18 5.19 -41.58
C SER A 218 18.90 6.63 -42.04
N GLU A 219 18.39 7.48 -41.15
CA GLU A 219 18.54 8.93 -41.30
C GLU A 219 19.14 9.56 -40.04
N SER A 220 20.24 10.25 -40.30
CA SER A 220 21.11 11.01 -39.41
C SER A 220 20.53 12.36 -39.01
N MET A 221 21.16 12.98 -38.00
CA MET A 221 21.20 14.43 -37.71
C MET A 221 19.89 15.01 -37.14
N ASP A 222 19.86 15.75 -36.04
CA ASP A 222 20.77 16.82 -35.64
C ASP A 222 20.82 17.10 -34.13
N SER A 223 21.95 17.70 -33.79
CA SER A 223 22.41 18.38 -32.56
C SER A 223 21.37 18.98 -31.59
N TYR A 224 21.60 18.70 -30.30
CA TYR A 224 21.12 19.48 -29.16
C TYR A 224 21.83 20.83 -29.08
N PRO A 225 21.13 21.97 -28.92
CA PRO A 225 21.75 23.21 -28.49
C PRO A 225 21.94 23.19 -26.96
N SER A 226 23.21 23.21 -26.57
CA SER A 226 23.66 23.57 -25.22
C SER A 226 23.34 25.05 -24.98
N SER A 227 22.60 25.36 -23.91
CA SER A 227 22.45 26.73 -23.42
C SER A 227 23.18 26.88 -22.08
N ASP A 228 24.49 27.02 -22.17
CA ASP A 228 25.26 27.80 -21.21
C ASP A 228 24.92 29.28 -21.42
N LYS A 229 24.25 29.91 -20.46
CA LYS A 229 24.42 31.34 -20.18
C LYS A 229 24.35 31.56 -18.68
N ALA A 230 25.54 31.78 -18.13
CA ALA A 230 25.78 32.54 -16.92
C ALA A 230 25.25 33.96 -17.15
N ASP A 231 24.40 34.44 -16.24
CA ASP A 231 24.21 35.86 -16.03
C ASP A 231 24.76 36.19 -14.65
N ASP A 232 25.96 36.79 -14.70
CA ASP A 232 26.53 37.59 -13.63
C ASP A 232 25.60 38.78 -13.36
N ILE A 233 25.11 38.89 -12.13
CA ILE A 233 24.53 40.14 -11.62
C ILE A 233 25.47 40.61 -10.50
N GLU A 234 26.54 41.31 -10.91
CA GLU A 234 27.17 42.35 -10.12
C GLU A 234 26.59 43.69 -10.58
N MET A 235 25.97 44.44 -9.66
CA MET A 235 26.14 45.88 -9.66
C MET A 235 25.89 46.46 -8.27
N ASP A 236 26.94 47.06 -7.75
CA ASP A 236 27.02 47.86 -6.53
C ASP A 236 26.11 49.10 -6.55
N ILE A 237 25.62 49.44 -5.35
CA ILE A 237 25.54 50.75 -4.65
C ILE A 237 24.27 50.79 -3.78
#